data_AF-A0A3M1N248-F1
#
_entry.id   AF-A0A3M1N248-F1
#
_cell.length_a   1.000
_cell.length_b   1.000
_cell.length_c   1.000
_cell.angle_alpha   90.00
_cell.angle_beta   90.00
_cell.angle_gamma   90.00
#
_symmetry.space_group_name_H-M   'P 1'
#
loop_
_entity.id
_entity.type
_entity.pdbx_description
1 polymer ?
#
loop_
_entity_poly.entity_id
_entity_poly.type
_entity_poly.pdbx_seq_one_letter_code
_entity_poly.pdbx_strand_id
1 'polypeptide(L)'
;MNSPRFFDLHVHSTLKPYMLSAVDSPWEDYDKATPEERVRRTPKLTQSDYKKLLRSGTRVVCLALHPIERYLISAFTTRPLAYALVFRMRLERVRQVLQSNPFTILQQEYNLFQAYRKQPDGPGQVYLVRRPEDLDTALADPHGLAVILAIEGAHALGFEFRSYKFPKIAGFSYDGFTPLDRETIRARLSWAAQQGVQLITLVHMVYNHLATPA
;
A
#
# COMPACT_ATOMS: atom_id res chain seq x y z
N MET A 1 -0.86 -32.91 -12.88
CA MET A 1 -1.24 -31.73 -13.68
C MET A 1 -0.66 -30.51 -12.99
N ASN A 2 0.02 -29.61 -13.71
CA ASN A 2 0.46 -28.35 -13.12
C ASN A 2 -0.78 -27.51 -12.79
N SER A 3 -0.92 -27.07 -11.53
CA SER A 3 -2.00 -26.17 -11.14
C SER A 3 -1.96 -24.89 -12.00
N PRO A 4 -3.12 -24.33 -12.39
CA PRO A 4 -3.17 -23.09 -13.15
C PRO A 4 -2.44 -21.97 -12.38
N ARG A 5 -1.73 -21.13 -13.13
CA ARG A 5 -1.02 -19.96 -12.60
C ARG A 5 -1.78 -18.71 -13.04
N PHE A 6 -2.19 -17.91 -12.08
CA PHE A 6 -2.89 -16.65 -12.33
C PHE A 6 -1.96 -15.46 -12.13
N PHE A 7 -2.31 -14.38 -12.83
CA PHE A 7 -1.72 -13.07 -12.67
C PHE A 7 -2.81 -12.09 -12.22
N ASP A 8 -2.55 -11.37 -11.13
CA ASP A 8 -3.41 -10.28 -10.68
C ASP A 8 -2.75 -8.94 -10.98
N LEU A 9 -3.44 -8.08 -11.73
CA LEU A 9 -2.95 -6.79 -12.17
C LEU A 9 -2.95 -5.73 -11.06
N HIS A 10 -3.60 -5.97 -9.92
CA HIS A 10 -3.68 -4.96 -8.88
C HIS A 10 -4.11 -5.53 -7.51
N VAL A 11 -3.16 -5.55 -6.56
CA VAL A 11 -3.43 -5.96 -5.16
C VAL A 11 -2.85 -4.99 -4.14
N HIS A 12 -3.45 -4.94 -2.96
CA HIS A 12 -3.03 -4.12 -1.82
C HIS A 12 -2.70 -4.95 -0.57
N SER A 13 -2.00 -6.06 -0.75
CA SER A 13 -1.70 -7.00 0.34
C SER A 13 -0.91 -6.37 1.50
N THR A 14 -0.21 -5.25 1.28
CA THR A 14 0.55 -4.49 2.31
C THR A 14 -0.24 -3.38 3.00
N LEU A 15 -1.30 -2.87 2.37
CA LEU A 15 -2.06 -1.72 2.87
C LEU A 15 -2.76 -2.02 4.19
N LYS A 16 -3.44 -3.18 4.28
CA LYS A 16 -4.14 -3.58 5.50
C LYS A 16 -3.17 -3.77 6.67
N PRO A 17 -2.05 -4.52 6.54
CA PRO A 17 -1.03 -4.63 7.60
C PRO A 17 -0.44 -3.27 8.02
N TYR A 18 -0.29 -2.36 7.06
CA TYR A 18 0.23 -1.02 7.35
C TYR A 18 -0.77 -0.16 8.14
N MET A 19 -2.07 -0.21 7.81
CA MET A 19 -3.08 0.71 8.34
C MET A 19 -3.89 0.19 9.53
N LEU A 20 -4.16 -1.12 9.60
CA LEU A 20 -5.11 -1.70 10.56
C LEU A 20 -4.40 -2.22 11.80
N SER A 21 -5.02 -2.04 12.98
CA SER A 21 -4.45 -2.48 14.26
C SER A 21 -4.50 -3.99 14.47
N ALA A 22 -5.36 -4.66 13.73
CA ALA A 22 -5.64 -6.09 13.86
C ALA A 22 -5.04 -6.93 12.72
N VAL A 23 -4.20 -6.30 11.89
CA VAL A 23 -3.52 -6.93 10.77
C VAL A 23 -2.05 -6.59 10.94
N ASP A 24 -1.22 -7.60 11.22
CA ASP A 24 0.19 -7.39 11.53
C ASP A 24 1.11 -7.85 10.39
N SER A 25 0.62 -8.71 9.48
CA SER A 25 1.45 -9.24 8.40
C SER A 25 0.68 -9.51 7.12
N PRO A 26 1.27 -9.24 5.94
CA PRO A 26 0.70 -9.68 4.66
C PRO A 26 0.77 -11.21 4.48
N TRP A 27 1.44 -11.95 5.37
CA TRP A 27 1.48 -13.42 5.40
C TRP A 27 0.43 -14.05 6.32
N GLU A 28 -0.37 -13.25 7.02
CA GLU A 28 -1.38 -13.78 7.93
C GLU A 28 -2.67 -14.07 7.15
N ASP A 29 -3.19 -15.30 7.29
CA ASP A 29 -4.47 -15.70 6.70
C ASP A 29 -5.58 -15.44 7.71
N TYR A 30 -6.23 -14.30 7.57
CA TYR A 30 -7.24 -13.84 8.53
C TYR A 30 -8.52 -14.68 8.53
N ASP A 31 -8.72 -15.55 7.54
CA ASP A 31 -9.91 -16.41 7.49
C ASP A 31 -9.79 -17.58 8.47
N LYS A 32 -8.55 -17.95 8.83
CA LYS A 32 -8.22 -19.05 9.75
C LYS A 32 -8.16 -18.64 11.23
N ALA A 33 -8.56 -17.42 11.55
CA ALA A 33 -8.60 -16.91 12.93
C ALA A 33 -9.52 -17.73 13.85
N THR A 34 -9.12 -17.95 15.12
CA THR A 34 -10.00 -18.54 16.15
C THR A 34 -11.22 -17.64 16.44
N PRO A 35 -12.29 -18.13 17.07
CA PRO A 35 -13.43 -17.29 17.44
C PRO A 35 -13.07 -16.05 18.27
N GLU A 36 -12.16 -16.19 19.23
CA GLU A 36 -11.67 -15.10 20.09
C GLU A 36 -10.83 -14.10 19.28
N GLU A 37 -9.99 -14.62 18.37
CA GLU A 37 -9.22 -13.81 17.44
C GLU A 37 -10.15 -13.06 16.48
N ARG A 38 -11.24 -13.67 15.99
CA ARG A 38 -12.22 -13.02 15.10
C ARG A 38 -12.96 -11.86 15.78
N VAL A 39 -13.25 -11.98 17.08
CA VAL A 39 -13.84 -10.88 17.86
C VAL A 39 -12.86 -9.70 17.99
N ARG A 40 -11.56 -9.98 18.15
CA ARG A 40 -10.49 -8.96 18.19
C ARG A 40 -10.11 -8.44 16.80
N ARG A 41 -10.22 -9.29 15.77
CA ARG A 41 -9.88 -9.03 14.36
C ARG A 41 -11.10 -8.44 13.64
N THR A 42 -11.22 -7.12 13.68
CA THR A 42 -12.28 -6.41 12.95
C THR A 42 -12.12 -6.33 11.41
N PRO A 43 -11.02 -6.71 10.73
CA PRO A 43 -11.07 -6.84 9.28
C PRO A 43 -11.87 -8.10 8.93
N LYS A 44 -13.14 -7.92 8.53
CA LYS A 44 -13.80 -8.92 7.70
C LYS A 44 -12.95 -9.07 6.44
N LEU A 45 -12.31 -10.23 6.28
CA LEU A 45 -11.68 -10.75 5.07
C LEU A 45 -10.67 -9.78 4.40
N THR A 46 -9.37 -10.01 4.60
CA THR A 46 -8.38 -9.57 3.58
C THR A 46 -8.79 -10.22 2.26
N GLN A 47 -9.11 -9.43 1.23
CA GLN A 47 -9.40 -10.01 -0.09
C GLN A 47 -8.12 -10.56 -0.72
N SER A 48 -6.97 -9.94 -0.40
CA SER A 48 -5.65 -10.39 -0.82
C SER A 48 -4.68 -10.36 0.37
N ASP A 49 -4.08 -11.51 0.66
CA ASP A 49 -2.86 -11.67 1.45
C ASP A 49 -1.96 -12.67 0.72
N TYR A 50 -0.67 -12.73 1.05
CA TYR A 50 0.28 -13.56 0.32
C TYR A 50 -0.07 -15.06 0.38
N LYS A 51 -0.66 -15.54 1.49
CA LYS A 51 -1.08 -16.93 1.61
C LYS A 51 -2.29 -17.24 0.73
N LYS A 52 -3.27 -16.34 0.66
CA LYS A 52 -4.43 -16.47 -0.22
C LYS A 52 -4.03 -16.46 -1.68
N LEU A 53 -3.14 -15.55 -2.07
CA LEU A 53 -2.59 -15.48 -3.43
C LEU A 53 -1.94 -16.80 -3.82
N LEU A 54 -0.98 -17.28 -3.02
CA LEU A 54 -0.32 -18.56 -3.27
C LEU A 54 -1.31 -19.75 -3.31
N ARG A 55 -2.25 -19.82 -2.36
CA ARG A 55 -3.26 -20.89 -2.30
C ARG A 55 -4.18 -20.90 -3.52
N SER A 56 -4.53 -19.73 -4.05
CA SER A 56 -5.38 -19.59 -5.24
C SER A 56 -4.66 -19.93 -6.56
N GLY A 57 -3.33 -20.07 -6.54
CA GLY A 57 -2.53 -20.19 -7.75
C GLY A 57 -2.18 -18.85 -8.40
N THR A 58 -2.52 -17.70 -7.79
CA THR A 58 -2.03 -16.39 -8.20
C THR A 58 -0.56 -16.25 -7.82
N ARG A 59 0.32 -16.48 -8.79
CA ARG A 59 1.77 -16.57 -8.60
C ARG A 59 2.51 -15.31 -9.06
N VAL A 60 1.85 -14.47 -9.83
CA VAL A 60 2.35 -13.15 -10.24
C VAL A 60 1.32 -12.11 -9.81
N VAL A 61 1.76 -11.02 -9.20
CA VAL A 61 0.88 -9.90 -8.84
C VAL A 61 1.55 -8.57 -9.11
N CYS A 62 0.75 -7.58 -9.46
CA CYS A 62 1.16 -6.18 -9.33
C CYS A 62 0.72 -5.66 -7.95
N LEU A 63 1.69 -5.41 -7.08
CA LEU A 63 1.43 -4.93 -5.72
C LEU A 63 1.51 -3.40 -5.73
N ALA A 64 0.37 -2.75 -5.52
CA ALA A 64 0.27 -1.31 -5.47
C ALA A 64 0.50 -0.80 -4.05
N LEU A 65 1.60 -0.08 -3.87
CA LEU A 65 1.84 0.75 -2.70
C LEU A 65 0.96 2.00 -2.80
N HIS A 66 0.19 2.26 -1.75
CA HIS A 66 -0.85 3.27 -1.76
C HIS A 66 -1.01 3.89 -0.37
N PRO A 67 -0.26 4.96 -0.05
CA PRO A 67 -0.60 5.78 1.10
C PRO A 67 -1.99 6.37 0.89
N ILE A 68 -2.88 6.18 1.88
CA ILE A 68 -4.24 6.71 1.82
C ILE A 68 -4.20 8.22 1.62
N GLU A 69 -4.96 8.71 0.64
CA GLU A 69 -5.08 10.12 0.35
C GLU A 69 -5.66 10.90 1.54
N ARG A 70 -4.99 11.96 1.95
CA ARG A 70 -5.41 12.78 3.09
C ARG A 70 -6.82 13.34 2.92
N TYR A 71 -7.17 13.70 1.68
CA TYR A 71 -8.47 14.22 1.32
C TYR A 71 -9.60 13.27 1.73
N LEU A 72 -9.50 11.97 1.43
CA LEU A 72 -10.53 10.97 1.74
C LEU A 72 -10.83 10.92 3.24
N ILE A 73 -9.79 11.00 4.07
CA ILE A 73 -9.95 11.02 5.54
C ILE A 73 -10.66 12.31 5.97
N SER A 74 -10.22 13.46 5.46
CA SER A 74 -10.78 14.77 5.83
C SER A 74 -12.19 15.02 5.33
N ALA A 75 -12.57 14.43 4.18
CA ALA A 75 -13.90 14.57 3.59
C ALA A 75 -14.97 13.79 4.38
N PHE A 76 -14.59 12.65 4.96
CA PHE A 76 -15.52 11.84 5.74
C PHE A 76 -15.77 12.40 7.15
N THR A 77 -14.73 12.95 7.79
CA THR A 77 -14.86 13.53 9.13
C THR A 77 -13.72 14.47 9.46
N THR A 78 -14.02 15.52 10.22
CA THR A 78 -13.00 16.38 10.85
C THR A 78 -12.49 15.82 12.18
N ARG A 79 -12.95 14.64 12.61
CA ARG A 79 -12.53 13.98 13.86
C ARG A 79 -11.74 12.70 13.55
N PRO A 80 -10.40 12.72 13.58
CA PRO A 80 -9.56 11.55 13.24
C PRO A 80 -9.90 10.28 14.04
N LEU A 81 -10.33 10.43 15.30
CA LEU A 81 -10.82 9.34 16.14
C LEU A 81 -12.04 8.63 15.55
N ALA A 82 -12.99 9.37 14.96
CA ALA A 82 -14.17 8.79 14.35
C ALA A 82 -13.79 7.96 13.11
N TYR A 83 -12.88 8.47 12.27
CA TYR A 83 -12.37 7.72 11.11
C TYR A 83 -11.64 6.45 11.53
N ALA A 84 -10.73 6.57 12.50
CA ALA A 84 -9.99 5.43 13.05
C ALA A 84 -10.92 4.36 13.64
N LEU A 85 -12.01 4.76 14.31
CA LEU A 85 -13.00 3.84 14.86
C LEU A 85 -13.86 3.17 13.77
N VAL A 86 -14.34 3.94 12.79
CA VAL A 86 -15.19 3.44 11.69
C VAL A 86 -14.42 2.45 10.83
N PHE A 87 -13.19 2.80 10.45
CA PHE A 87 -12.34 1.97 9.59
C PHE A 87 -11.38 1.06 10.36
N ARG A 88 -11.44 1.07 11.70
CA ARG A 88 -10.61 0.24 12.60
C ARG A 88 -9.11 0.37 12.33
N MET A 89 -8.71 1.59 12.01
CA MET A 89 -7.33 1.94 11.70
C MET A 89 -6.58 2.30 12.97
N ARG A 90 -5.27 2.09 12.97
CA ARG A 90 -4.41 2.57 14.06
C ARG A 90 -4.51 4.09 14.10
N LEU A 91 -4.92 4.67 15.24
CA LEU A 91 -5.07 6.13 15.39
C LEU A 91 -3.77 6.88 15.04
N GLU A 92 -2.63 6.29 15.40
CA GLU A 92 -1.29 6.77 15.03
C GLU A 92 -1.10 6.86 13.51
N ARG A 93 -1.55 5.84 12.76
CA ARG A 93 -1.47 5.83 11.30
C ARG A 93 -2.41 6.86 10.68
N VAL A 94 -3.61 7.02 11.22
CA VAL A 94 -4.54 8.08 10.76
C VAL A 94 -3.93 9.46 10.99
N ARG A 95 -3.32 9.70 12.16
CA ARG A 95 -2.59 10.96 12.43
C ARG A 95 -1.43 11.15 11.46
N GLN A 96 -0.65 10.10 11.18
CA GLN A 96 0.43 10.16 10.21
C GLN A 96 -0.07 10.54 8.81
N VAL A 97 -1.15 9.92 8.30
CA VAL A 97 -1.75 10.31 7.01
C VAL A 97 -2.15 11.78 6.98
N LEU A 98 -2.72 12.28 8.09
CA LEU A 98 -3.16 13.66 8.18
C LEU A 98 -2.04 14.69 8.33
N GLN A 99 -0.87 14.32 8.87
CA GLN A 99 0.18 15.25 9.28
C GLN A 99 1.53 15.05 8.57
N SER A 100 1.78 13.88 8.00
CA SER A 100 3.06 13.54 7.36
C SER A 100 2.97 13.72 5.85
N ASN A 101 4.13 13.94 5.22
CA ASN A 101 4.24 13.93 3.77
C ASN A 101 3.87 12.53 3.24
N PRO A 102 2.99 12.40 2.23
CA PRO A 102 2.61 11.11 1.66
C PRO A 102 3.80 10.26 1.20
N PHE A 103 4.88 10.89 0.75
CA PHE A 103 6.10 10.18 0.35
C PHE A 103 6.78 9.47 1.52
N THR A 104 6.76 10.05 2.72
CA THR A 104 7.26 9.39 3.93
C THR A 104 6.44 8.15 4.26
N ILE A 105 5.11 8.23 4.08
CA ILE A 105 4.18 7.11 4.32
C ILE A 105 4.41 6.00 3.30
N LEU A 106 4.58 6.36 2.03
CA LEU A 106 4.95 5.44 0.96
C LEU A 106 6.25 4.70 1.27
N GLN A 107 7.28 5.40 1.74
CA GLN A 107 8.55 4.79 2.15
C GLN A 107 8.37 3.80 3.30
N GLN A 108 7.49 4.09 4.26
CA GLN A 108 7.20 3.17 5.36
C GLN A 108 6.45 1.92 4.90
N GLU A 109 5.47 2.06 3.99
CA GLU A 109 4.79 0.90 3.40
C GLU A 109 5.77 0.04 2.60
N TYR A 110 6.65 0.66 1.82
CA TYR A 110 7.72 -0.04 1.12
C TYR A 110 8.67 -0.80 2.08
N ASN A 111 9.04 -0.19 3.20
CA ASN A 111 9.86 -0.88 4.21
C ASN A 111 9.14 -2.09 4.82
N LEU A 112 7.82 -2.00 5.02
CA LEU A 112 7.00 -3.14 5.44
C LEU A 112 7.00 -4.24 4.37
N PHE A 113 6.83 -3.87 3.09
CA PHE A 113 6.95 -4.81 1.98
C PHE A 113 8.31 -5.54 2.02
N GLN A 114 9.41 -4.81 2.18
CA GLN A 114 10.75 -5.40 2.26
C GLN A 114 10.91 -6.32 3.46
N ALA A 115 10.44 -5.92 4.64
CA ALA A 115 10.51 -6.71 5.87
C ALA A 115 9.76 -8.05 5.74
N TYR A 116 8.65 -8.07 5.01
CA TYR A 116 7.85 -9.27 4.78
C TYR A 116 8.08 -9.92 3.42
N ARG A 117 9.25 -9.75 2.82
CA ARG A 117 9.60 -10.54 1.63
C ARG A 117 9.78 -12.03 1.93
N LYS A 118 10.09 -12.36 3.17
CA LYS A 118 10.15 -13.74 3.67
C LYS A 118 9.00 -13.97 4.62
N GLN A 119 8.35 -15.12 4.51
CA GLN A 119 7.41 -15.56 5.53
C GLN A 119 8.20 -15.82 6.83
N PRO A 120 7.83 -15.23 7.98
CA PRO A 120 8.60 -15.38 9.23
C PRO A 120 8.78 -16.84 9.67
N ASP A 121 7.70 -17.63 9.61
CA ASP A 121 7.67 -19.01 10.12
C ASP A 121 7.28 -20.03 9.04
N GLY A 122 7.67 -19.80 7.78
CA GLY A 122 7.31 -20.72 6.70
C GLY A 122 8.11 -20.52 5.42
N PRO A 123 7.83 -21.35 4.40
CA PRO A 123 8.63 -21.38 3.18
C PRO A 123 8.26 -20.27 2.18
N GLY A 124 7.22 -19.47 2.46
CA GLY A 124 6.76 -18.43 1.56
C GLY A 124 7.84 -17.38 1.28
N GLN A 125 8.04 -17.08 0.00
CA GLN A 125 9.02 -16.11 -0.48
C GLN A 125 8.40 -15.16 -1.50
N VAL A 126 8.63 -13.86 -1.33
CA VAL A 126 8.29 -12.84 -2.31
C VAL A 126 9.53 -12.43 -3.09
N TYR A 127 9.42 -12.52 -4.41
CA TYR A 127 10.43 -12.13 -5.38
C TYR A 127 10.01 -10.80 -5.99
N LEU A 128 10.81 -9.76 -5.76
CA LEU A 128 10.61 -8.47 -6.41
C LEU A 128 11.07 -8.58 -7.86
N VAL A 129 10.15 -8.41 -8.80
CA VAL A 129 10.39 -8.49 -10.23
C VAL A 129 10.91 -7.13 -10.72
N ARG A 130 12.17 -7.10 -11.14
CA ARG A 130 12.81 -5.94 -11.78
C ARG A 130 13.08 -6.19 -13.26
N ARG A 131 13.17 -7.46 -13.65
CA ARG A 131 13.42 -7.92 -15.02
C ARG A 131 12.64 -9.21 -15.27
N PRO A 132 12.44 -9.62 -16.54
CA PRO A 132 11.72 -10.85 -16.86
C PRO A 132 12.29 -12.10 -16.17
N GLU A 133 13.61 -12.20 -15.99
CA GLU A 133 14.25 -13.39 -15.41
C GLU A 133 13.92 -13.59 -13.91
N ASP A 134 13.52 -12.52 -13.22
CA ASP A 134 13.06 -12.60 -11.83
C ASP A 134 11.71 -13.34 -11.74
N LEU A 135 10.88 -13.28 -12.79
CA LEU A 135 9.63 -14.05 -12.87
C LEU A 135 9.94 -15.55 -12.94
N ASP A 136 10.88 -15.96 -13.78
CA ASP A 136 11.24 -17.37 -13.93
C ASP A 136 11.76 -17.94 -12.60
N THR A 137 12.61 -17.18 -11.91
CA THR A 137 13.12 -17.53 -10.59
C THR A 137 11.97 -17.72 -9.59
N ALA A 138 11.03 -16.77 -9.53
CA ALA A 138 9.89 -16.82 -8.62
C ALA A 138 8.92 -17.97 -8.92
N LEU A 139 8.75 -18.28 -10.21
CA LEU A 139 7.83 -19.31 -10.71
C LEU A 139 8.40 -20.73 -10.64
N ALA A 140 9.72 -20.87 -10.55
CA ALA A 140 10.39 -22.13 -10.26
C ALA A 140 10.22 -22.57 -8.80
N ASP A 141 10.15 -21.61 -7.86
CA ASP A 141 9.90 -21.87 -6.44
C ASP A 141 8.41 -22.21 -6.21
N PRO A 142 8.03 -23.39 -5.70
CA PRO A 142 6.62 -23.71 -5.43
C PRO A 142 5.96 -22.80 -4.39
N HIS A 143 6.74 -22.13 -3.54
CA HIS A 143 6.29 -21.20 -2.50
C HIS A 143 6.55 -19.72 -2.85
N GLY A 144 6.98 -19.45 -4.08
CA GLY A 144 7.35 -18.12 -4.54
C GLY A 144 6.18 -17.27 -5.05
N LEU A 145 6.06 -16.04 -4.60
CA LEU A 145 5.16 -15.02 -5.16
C LEU A 145 5.99 -13.98 -5.92
N ALA A 146 5.77 -13.85 -7.22
CA ALA A 146 6.39 -12.82 -8.02
C ALA A 146 5.61 -11.51 -7.88
N VAL A 147 6.28 -10.44 -7.43
CA VAL A 147 5.68 -9.12 -7.22
C VAL A 147 6.30 -8.12 -8.18
N ILE A 148 5.48 -7.57 -9.06
CA ILE A 148 5.77 -6.37 -9.83
C ILE A 148 5.32 -5.20 -8.97
N LEU A 149 6.27 -4.42 -8.44
CA LEU A 149 5.95 -3.33 -7.52
C LEU A 149 5.40 -2.13 -8.29
N ALA A 150 4.29 -1.59 -7.80
CA ALA A 150 3.65 -0.40 -8.35
C ALA A 150 3.43 0.67 -7.27
N ILE A 151 3.30 1.92 -7.71
CA ILE A 151 2.79 3.02 -6.89
C ILE A 151 1.45 3.44 -7.49
N GLU A 152 0.42 3.50 -6.65
CA GLU A 152 -0.88 4.00 -7.06
C GLU A 152 -1.07 5.46 -6.68
N GLY A 153 -1.25 6.30 -7.70
CA GLY A 153 -1.49 7.73 -7.59
C GLY A 153 -0.23 8.53 -7.31
N ALA A 154 -0.03 9.62 -8.04
CA ALA A 154 1.11 10.49 -7.84
C ALA A 154 1.05 11.30 -6.54
N HIS A 155 -0.09 11.31 -5.84
CA HIS A 155 -0.18 11.85 -4.48
C HIS A 155 0.78 11.11 -3.54
N ALA A 156 0.99 9.81 -3.75
CA ALA A 156 1.91 8.98 -2.97
C ALA A 156 3.36 9.47 -3.06
N LEU A 157 3.73 10.11 -4.17
CA LEU A 157 5.03 10.75 -4.35
C LEU A 157 5.15 12.12 -3.68
N GLY A 158 4.07 12.56 -3.00
CA GLY A 158 3.98 13.84 -2.31
C GLY A 158 3.39 14.96 -3.16
N PHE A 159 2.78 14.66 -4.31
CA PHE A 159 2.21 15.66 -5.25
C PHE A 159 0.69 15.85 -5.10
N GLU A 160 0.16 15.74 -3.88
CA GLU A 160 -1.24 16.04 -3.56
C GLU A 160 -1.67 17.40 -4.13
N PHE A 161 -2.89 17.46 -4.69
CA PHE A 161 -3.45 18.70 -5.27
C PHE A 161 -3.74 19.72 -4.19
N ARG A 162 -3.25 20.95 -4.34
CA ARG A 162 -3.22 22.01 -3.30
C ARG A 162 -4.36 23.02 -3.39
N SER A 163 -5.11 23.06 -4.48
CA SER A 163 -6.09 24.13 -4.76
C SER A 163 -7.50 23.85 -4.21
N TYR A 164 -7.77 22.71 -3.58
CA TYR A 164 -9.05 22.49 -2.92
C TYR A 164 -9.13 23.21 -1.56
N LYS A 165 -10.34 23.66 -1.22
CA LYS A 165 -10.76 23.90 0.17
C LYS A 165 -10.73 22.57 0.92
N PHE A 166 -9.54 22.10 1.32
CA PHE A 166 -9.41 20.95 2.19
C PHE A 166 -10.24 21.20 3.46
N PRO A 167 -11.10 20.27 3.88
CA PRO A 167 -11.78 20.38 5.17
C PRO A 167 -10.71 20.51 6.25
N LYS A 168 -10.54 21.71 6.81
CA LYS A 168 -9.52 21.96 7.83
C LYS A 168 -9.93 21.28 9.13
N ILE A 169 -9.08 20.39 9.61
CA ILE A 169 -9.22 19.82 10.95
C ILE A 169 -8.57 20.78 11.96
N ALA A 170 -9.34 21.21 12.96
CA ALA A 170 -8.82 22.09 14.00
C ALA A 170 -7.62 21.44 14.72
N GLY A 171 -6.52 22.18 14.86
CA GLY A 171 -5.27 21.71 15.48
C GLY A 171 -4.36 20.88 14.56
N PHE A 172 -4.70 20.70 13.28
CA PHE A 172 -3.81 20.09 12.29
C PHE A 172 -3.27 21.18 11.36
N SER A 173 -1.95 21.23 11.21
CA SER A 173 -1.34 21.98 10.12
C SER A 173 -1.13 21.04 8.94
N TYR A 174 -1.57 21.47 7.75
CA TYR A 174 -1.29 20.77 6.50
C TYR A 174 0.07 21.22 5.97
N ASP A 175 1.07 21.27 6.85
CA ASP A 175 2.42 21.73 6.50
C ASP A 175 3.18 20.63 5.75
N GLY A 176 4.31 21.00 5.12
CA GLY A 176 5.20 20.04 4.48
C GLY A 176 4.77 19.56 3.09
N PHE A 177 3.95 20.35 2.38
CA PHE A 177 3.71 20.12 0.96
C PHE A 177 5.02 20.14 0.19
N THR A 178 5.29 19.05 -0.52
CA THR A 178 6.45 18.92 -1.40
C THR A 178 6.42 20.03 -2.45
N PRO A 179 7.50 20.77 -2.72
CA PRO A 179 7.55 21.68 -3.86
C PRO A 179 7.19 20.97 -5.19
N LEU A 180 6.51 21.66 -6.09
CA LEU A 180 6.21 21.13 -7.43
C LEU A 180 7.25 21.65 -8.41
N ASP A 181 8.45 21.08 -8.33
CA ASP A 181 9.55 21.40 -9.24
C ASP A 181 10.13 20.13 -9.89
N ARG A 182 10.84 20.33 -11.00
CA ARG A 182 11.38 19.24 -11.81
C ARG A 182 12.42 18.40 -11.05
N GLU A 183 13.18 19.02 -10.16
CA GLU A 183 14.23 18.33 -9.40
C GLU A 183 13.60 17.34 -8.41
N THR A 184 12.59 17.79 -7.69
CA THR A 184 11.85 16.99 -6.74
C THR A 184 11.12 15.85 -7.45
N ILE A 185 10.43 16.12 -8.56
CA ILE A 185 9.78 15.06 -9.38
C ILE A 185 10.80 14.02 -9.82
N ARG A 186 11.95 14.45 -10.36
CA ARG A 186 13.02 13.55 -10.78
C ARG A 186 13.53 12.71 -9.60
N ALA A 187 13.78 13.32 -8.45
CA ALA A 187 14.25 12.62 -7.26
C ALA A 187 13.26 11.54 -6.78
N ARG A 188 11.96 11.82 -6.80
CA ARG A 188 10.91 10.85 -6.43
C ARG A 188 10.82 9.68 -7.41
N LEU A 189 10.88 9.96 -8.71
CA LEU A 189 10.89 8.93 -9.75
C LEU A 189 12.18 8.08 -9.71
N SER A 190 13.33 8.71 -9.49
CA SER A 190 14.61 8.02 -9.31
C SER A 190 14.58 7.12 -8.08
N TRP A 191 14.02 7.57 -6.96
CA TRP A 191 13.82 6.71 -5.79
C TRP A 191 12.94 5.50 -6.11
N ALA A 192 11.80 5.70 -6.78
CA ALA A 192 10.90 4.61 -7.14
C ALA A 192 11.59 3.58 -8.03
N ALA A 193 12.33 4.03 -9.05
CA ALA A 193 13.13 3.17 -9.91
C ALA A 193 14.21 2.39 -9.15
N GLN A 194 14.93 3.04 -8.21
CA GLN A 194 15.93 2.38 -7.35
C GLN A 194 15.31 1.30 -6.47
N GLN A 195 14.07 1.52 -5.99
CA GLN A 195 13.32 0.53 -5.22
C GLN A 195 12.78 -0.61 -6.08
N GLY A 196 12.84 -0.49 -7.41
CA GLY A 196 12.37 -1.52 -8.35
C GLY A 196 10.89 -1.40 -8.69
N VAL A 197 10.28 -0.24 -8.49
CA VAL A 197 8.93 0.07 -8.97
C VAL A 197 8.91 0.03 -10.49
N GLN A 198 7.98 -0.72 -11.07
CA GLN A 198 7.83 -0.91 -12.52
C GLN A 198 6.62 -0.14 -13.09
N LEU A 199 5.70 0.27 -12.24
CA LEU A 199 4.46 0.94 -12.64
C LEU A 199 4.12 2.07 -11.67
N ILE A 200 3.71 3.21 -12.21
CA ILE A 200 3.16 4.32 -11.43
C ILE A 200 1.88 4.78 -12.13
N THR A 201 0.75 4.76 -11.42
CA THR A 201 -0.45 5.43 -11.92
C THR A 201 -0.39 6.90 -11.51
N LEU A 202 -0.76 7.79 -12.43
CA LEU A 202 -0.68 9.22 -12.15
C LEU A 202 -1.83 9.69 -11.27
N VAL A 203 -3.03 9.14 -11.44
CA VAL A 203 -4.26 9.52 -10.71
C VAL A 203 -4.83 8.29 -10.00
N HIS A 204 -5.51 8.52 -8.88
CA HIS A 204 -6.31 7.53 -8.18
C HIS A 204 -7.69 8.14 -7.86
N MET A 205 -8.06 8.32 -6.59
CA MET A 205 -9.39 8.79 -6.20
C MET A 205 -9.50 10.31 -6.12
N VAL A 206 -8.37 10.99 -5.95
CA VAL A 206 -8.32 12.46 -5.91
C VAL A 206 -7.39 13.03 -6.95
N TYR A 207 -7.70 14.28 -7.30
CA TYR A 207 -6.85 15.13 -8.08
C TYR A 207 -5.45 15.25 -7.46
N ASN A 208 -4.45 15.35 -8.31
CA ASN A 208 -3.06 15.63 -7.95
C ASN A 208 -2.43 16.56 -8.99
N HIS A 209 -1.36 17.24 -8.60
CA HIS A 209 -0.76 18.28 -9.44
C HIS A 209 -0.09 17.78 -10.72
N LEU A 210 0.13 16.47 -10.86
CA LEU A 210 0.80 15.92 -12.04
C LEU A 210 -0.15 15.50 -13.16
N ALA A 211 -1.45 15.30 -12.85
CA ALA A 211 -2.39 14.77 -13.85
C ALA A 211 -3.80 15.37 -13.76
N THR A 212 -4.04 16.36 -12.91
CA THR A 212 -5.29 17.13 -12.93
C THR A 212 -5.07 18.42 -13.73
N PRO A 213 -5.86 18.66 -14.80
CA PRO A 213 -5.82 19.92 -15.53
C PRO A 213 -6.07 21.11 -14.60
N ALA A 214 -5.34 22.21 -14.84
CA ALA A 214 -5.55 23.49 -14.17
C ALA A 214 -6.87 24.13 -14.60
#